data_AF-A0A945ATZ9-F1
#
_entry.id   AF-A0A945ATZ9-F1
#
_cell.length_a   1.000
_cell.length_b   1.000
_cell.length_c   1.000
_cell.angle_alpha   90.00
_cell.angle_beta   90.00
_cell.angle_gamma   90.00
#
_symmetry.space_group_name_H-M   'P 1'
#
loop_
_entity.id
_entity.type
_entity.pdbx_description
1 polymer ?
#
loop_
_entity_poly.entity_id
_entity_poly.type
_entity_poly.pdbx_seq_one_letter_code
_entity_poly.pdbx_strand_id
1 'polypeptide(L)'
;MSSVREKRKNRLGFSVVELLITTAVIAILVGLMLPTVQRIREAGRRLSCQNNLKQIGIATAQFASAHRERLPPGRIQRKNFKTISWSSFFLEFMDHVDRQATWAPVRDPDLVTDDYRLFLNADFRSPVNQKATTTKISQYLCPSVSREESSRRNDVITELGEFYRMACIDHSGNAGVNPNETNYRDHRGHSYPANT
;
A
#
# COMPACT_ATOMS: atom_id res chain seq x y z
N MET A 1 12.17 63.72 50.89
CA MET A 1 12.68 62.41 50.44
C MET A 1 11.72 61.33 50.91
N SER A 2 10.79 60.92 50.04
CA SER A 2 9.76 59.92 50.36
C SER A 2 10.29 58.52 50.01
N SER A 3 10.40 57.67 51.02
CA SER A 3 10.86 56.27 50.88
C SER A 3 9.75 55.41 50.27
N VAL A 4 10.01 54.87 49.07
CA VAL A 4 9.13 53.91 48.40
C VAL A 4 9.39 52.52 48.99
N ARG A 5 8.41 51.95 49.70
CA ARG A 5 8.46 50.58 50.23
C ARG A 5 8.03 49.59 49.14
N GLU A 6 8.97 48.84 48.59
CA GLU A 6 8.70 47.82 47.57
C GLU A 6 8.01 46.59 48.22
N LYS A 7 6.77 46.29 47.84
CA LYS A 7 6.06 45.07 48.27
C LYS A 7 6.75 43.86 47.63
N ARG A 8 7.53 43.11 48.41
CA ARG A 8 8.02 41.79 47.97
C ARG A 8 6.83 40.91 47.63
N LYS A 9 6.69 40.52 46.36
CA LYS A 9 5.78 39.44 45.97
C LYS A 9 6.29 38.17 46.64
N ASN A 10 5.51 37.60 47.55
CA ASN A 10 5.79 36.29 48.13
C ASN A 10 5.88 35.27 46.99
N ARG A 11 7.10 34.82 46.68
CA ARG A 11 7.31 33.67 45.80
C ARG A 11 6.92 32.43 46.59
N LEU A 12 5.80 31.81 46.24
CA LEU A 12 5.42 30.50 46.72
C LEU A 12 6.44 29.49 46.16
N GLY A 13 7.27 28.93 47.04
CA GLY A 13 8.18 27.84 46.69
C GLY A 13 7.42 26.52 46.69
N PHE A 14 7.70 25.66 45.70
CA PHE A 14 7.11 24.32 45.61
C PHE A 14 7.73 23.43 46.69
N SER A 15 6.90 22.71 47.45
CA SER A 15 7.41 21.74 48.41
C SER A 15 7.91 20.48 47.70
N VAL A 16 8.94 19.83 48.25
CA VAL A 16 9.46 18.54 47.73
C VAL A 16 8.34 17.50 47.66
N VAL A 17 7.44 17.53 48.64
CA VAL A 17 6.29 16.61 48.74
C VAL A 17 5.30 16.82 47.58
N GLU A 18 4.95 18.07 47.25
CA GLU A 18 4.08 18.37 46.11
C GLU A 18 4.68 17.87 44.80
N LEU A 19 5.99 18.05 44.60
CA LEU A 19 6.67 17.56 43.39
C LEU A 19 6.63 16.03 43.30
N LEU A 20 6.84 15.35 44.43
CA LEU A 20 6.91 13.89 44.51
C LEU A 20 5.54 13.25 44.28
N ILE A 21 4.48 13.83 44.85
CA ILE A 21 3.10 13.36 44.60
C ILE A 21 2.73 13.59 43.12
N THR A 22 3.09 14.73 42.56
CA THR A 22 2.75 15.07 41.17
C THR A 22 3.39 14.09 40.19
N THR A 23 4.67 13.78 40.37
CA THR A 23 5.35 12.81 39.49
C THR A 23 4.83 11.39 39.71
N ALA A 24 4.48 11.00 40.95
CA ALA A 24 3.86 9.72 41.23
C ALA A 24 2.52 9.54 40.50
N VAL A 25 1.65 10.56 40.53
CA VAL A 25 0.37 10.53 39.81
C VAL A 25 0.58 10.46 38.30
N ILE A 26 1.50 11.26 37.74
CA ILE A 26 1.82 11.22 36.30
C ILE A 26 2.32 9.83 35.89
N ALA A 27 3.19 9.20 36.68
CA ALA A 27 3.71 7.86 36.40
C ALA A 27 2.60 6.80 36.36
N ILE A 28 1.65 6.86 37.30
CA ILE A 28 0.48 5.97 37.32
C ILE A 28 -0.39 6.19 36.07
N LEU A 29 -0.70 7.45 35.74
CA LEU A 29 -1.52 7.78 34.56
C LEU A 29 -0.88 7.27 33.27
N VAL A 30 0.42 7.51 33.07
CA VAL A 30 1.15 7.03 31.89
C VAL A 30 1.24 5.50 31.86
N GLY A 31 1.48 4.86 33.00
CA GLY A 31 1.55 3.40 33.13
C GLY A 31 0.24 2.71 32.72
N LEU A 32 -0.91 3.32 33.05
CA LEU A 32 -2.22 2.81 32.66
C LEU A 32 -2.54 3.06 31.18
N MET A 33 -1.94 4.07 30.55
CA MET A 33 -2.18 4.41 29.14
C MET A 33 -1.35 3.59 28.14
N LEU A 34 -0.17 3.08 28.54
CA LEU A 34 0.73 2.35 27.66
C LEU A 34 0.09 1.16 26.90
N PRO A 35 -0.68 0.24 27.54
CA PRO A 35 -1.30 -0.87 26.81
C PRO A 35 -2.37 -0.42 25.82
N THR A 36 -3.02 0.71 26.10
CA THR A 36 -4.08 1.29 25.27
C THR A 36 -3.51 1.95 24.01
N VAL A 37 -2.36 2.63 24.12
CA VAL A 37 -1.70 3.29 22.98
C VAL A 37 -1.33 2.30 21.89
N GLN A 38 -0.91 1.07 22.22
CA GLN A 38 -0.58 0.06 21.22
C GLN A 38 -1.82 -0.40 20.43
N ARG A 39 -2.96 -0.56 21.11
CA ARG A 39 -4.24 -0.88 20.46
C ARG A 39 -4.68 0.23 19.51
N ILE A 40 -4.50 1.49 19.91
CA ILE A 40 -4.81 2.65 19.06
C ILE A 40 -3.90 2.70 17.83
N ARG A 41 -2.60 2.44 17.99
CA ARG A 41 -1.66 2.39 16.87
C ARG A 41 -2.06 1.33 15.85
N GLU A 42 -2.39 0.13 16.30
CA GLU A 42 -2.82 -0.94 15.39
C GLU A 42 -4.18 -0.63 14.74
N ALA A 43 -5.12 -0.05 15.49
CA ALA A 43 -6.37 0.43 14.90
C ALA A 43 -6.11 1.48 13.80
N GLY A 44 -5.17 2.40 14.02
CA GLY A 44 -4.72 3.37 13.02
C GLY A 44 -4.11 2.72 11.77
N ARG A 45 -3.20 1.74 11.96
CA ARG A 45 -2.62 0.97 10.83
C ARG A 45 -3.70 0.23 10.04
N ARG A 46 -4.66 -0.38 10.72
CA ARG A 46 -5.79 -1.08 10.09
C ARG A 46 -6.69 -0.12 9.31
N LEU A 47 -6.99 1.06 9.87
CA LEU A 47 -7.75 2.10 9.17
C LEU A 47 -7.03 2.55 7.89
N SER A 48 -5.72 2.72 7.93
CA SER A 48 -4.92 3.02 6.74
C SER A 48 -5.02 1.89 5.69
N CYS A 49 -4.93 0.62 6.09
CA CYS A 49 -5.12 -0.50 5.15
C CYS A 49 -6.52 -0.51 4.51
N GLN A 50 -7.57 -0.21 5.29
CA GLN A 50 -8.92 -0.11 4.76
C GLN A 50 -9.09 1.03 3.76
N ASN A 51 -8.49 2.18 4.04
CA ASN A 51 -8.48 3.32 3.12
C ASN A 51 -7.72 3.00 1.82
N ASN A 52 -6.57 2.33 1.93
CA ASN A 52 -5.81 1.85 0.78
C ASN A 52 -6.66 0.92 -0.10
N LEU A 53 -7.33 -0.07 0.50
CA LEU A 53 -8.22 -0.98 -0.22
C LEU A 53 -9.40 -0.24 -0.88
N LYS A 54 -9.95 0.78 -0.21
CA LYS A 54 -11.01 1.63 -0.78
C LYS A 54 -10.51 2.39 -2.02
N GLN A 55 -9.29 2.93 -1.99
CA GLN A 55 -8.69 3.60 -3.16
C GLN A 55 -8.49 2.62 -4.32
N ILE A 56 -8.02 1.39 -4.04
CA ILE A 56 -7.91 0.34 -5.06
C ILE A 56 -9.29 0.00 -5.66
N GLY A 57 -10.33 -0.11 -4.82
CA GLY A 57 -11.70 -0.35 -5.28
C GLY A 57 -12.25 0.76 -6.16
N ILE A 58 -11.96 2.03 -5.84
CA ILE A 58 -12.32 3.18 -6.68
C ILE A 58 -11.60 3.10 -8.03
N ALA A 59 -10.29 2.85 -8.03
CA ALA A 59 -9.51 2.69 -9.26
C ALA A 59 -10.02 1.51 -10.11
N THR A 60 -10.47 0.43 -9.47
CA THR A 60 -11.09 -0.72 -10.14
C THR A 60 -12.39 -0.32 -10.85
N ALA A 61 -13.26 0.44 -10.18
CA ALA A 61 -14.50 0.91 -10.76
C ALA A 61 -14.27 1.90 -11.91
N GLN A 62 -13.29 2.79 -11.78
CA GLN A 62 -12.90 3.72 -12.84
C GLN A 62 -12.32 2.98 -14.06
N PHE A 63 -11.47 1.97 -13.83
CA PHE A 63 -10.98 1.11 -14.90
C PHE A 63 -12.14 0.42 -15.64
N ALA A 64 -13.06 -0.21 -14.91
CA ALA A 64 -14.20 -0.91 -15.50
C ALA A 64 -15.10 0.05 -16.30
N SER A 65 -15.34 1.26 -15.79
CA SER A 65 -16.10 2.30 -16.50
C SER A 65 -15.44 2.69 -17.83
N ALA A 66 -14.11 2.82 -17.86
CA ALA A 66 -13.37 3.12 -19.08
C ALA A 66 -13.26 1.94 -20.06
N HIS A 67 -13.36 0.69 -19.57
CA HIS A 67 -13.07 -0.53 -20.34
C HIS A 67 -14.31 -1.41 -20.57
N ARG A 68 -15.47 -0.80 -20.83
CA ARG A 68 -16.73 -1.51 -21.16
C ARG A 68 -17.12 -2.55 -20.10
N GLU A 69 -17.06 -2.15 -18.83
CA GLU A 69 -17.41 -2.97 -17.66
C GLU A 69 -16.53 -4.20 -17.45
N ARG A 70 -15.34 -4.25 -18.07
CA ARG A 70 -14.37 -5.33 -17.90
C ARG A 70 -13.36 -5.00 -16.81
N LEU A 71 -13.05 -5.99 -15.98
CA LEU A 71 -11.96 -5.92 -15.00
C LEU A 71 -10.61 -6.21 -15.68
N PRO A 72 -9.49 -5.68 -15.15
CA PRO A 72 -8.19 -5.98 -15.71
C PRO A 72 -7.82 -7.45 -15.47
N PRO A 73 -7.05 -8.06 -16.38
CA PRO A 73 -6.51 -9.39 -16.17
C PRO A 73 -5.52 -9.39 -14.99
N GLY A 74 -5.55 -10.44 -14.17
CA GLY A 74 -4.63 -10.62 -13.03
C GLY A 74 -3.15 -10.64 -13.47
N ARG A 75 -2.90 -11.27 -14.62
CA ARG A 75 -1.60 -11.35 -15.28
C ARG A 75 -1.77 -11.59 -16.77
N ILE A 76 -1.09 -10.83 -17.62
CA ILE A 76 -0.93 -11.16 -19.05
C ILE A 76 0.46 -11.76 -19.23
N GLN A 77 0.59 -12.94 -19.84
CA GLN A 77 1.89 -13.53 -20.18
C GLN A 77 1.92 -13.92 -21.66
N ARG A 78 2.72 -13.21 -22.47
CA ARG A 78 2.94 -13.54 -23.90
C ARG A 78 4.36 -14.04 -24.13
N LYS A 79 4.52 -14.92 -25.14
CA LYS A 79 5.78 -15.64 -25.46
C LYS A 79 6.99 -14.73 -25.69
N ASN A 80 6.80 -13.55 -26.30
CA ASN A 80 7.91 -12.66 -26.68
C ASN A 80 7.98 -11.35 -25.88
N PHE A 81 6.92 -10.94 -25.18
CA PHE A 81 6.96 -9.80 -24.25
C PHE A 81 5.96 -9.90 -23.07
N LYS A 82 6.55 -9.82 -21.86
CA LYS A 82 6.28 -8.89 -20.73
C LYS A 82 4.99 -9.00 -19.92
N THR A 83 5.17 -9.67 -18.79
CA THR A 83 4.19 -9.77 -17.72
C THR A 83 3.79 -8.42 -17.17
N ILE A 84 2.49 -8.14 -17.21
CA ILE A 84 1.86 -7.03 -16.52
C ILE A 84 0.78 -7.59 -15.61
N SER A 85 0.73 -7.08 -14.39
CA SER A 85 -0.27 -7.47 -13.39
C SER A 85 -1.37 -6.42 -13.28
N TRP A 86 -2.53 -6.83 -12.78
CA TRP A 86 -3.69 -5.98 -12.52
C TRP A 86 -3.31 -4.64 -11.86
N SER A 87 -2.34 -4.65 -10.95
CA SER A 87 -1.90 -3.49 -10.15
C SER A 87 -1.36 -2.34 -10.98
N SER A 88 -0.83 -2.64 -12.17
CA SER A 88 -0.32 -1.62 -13.08
C SER A 88 -1.46 -0.84 -13.76
N PHE A 89 -2.57 -1.49 -14.10
CA PHE A 89 -3.70 -0.86 -14.80
C PHE A 89 -4.40 0.19 -13.95
N PHE A 90 -4.35 0.04 -12.63
CA PHE A 90 -4.96 0.99 -11.70
C PHE A 90 -4.12 2.25 -11.47
N LEU A 91 -2.83 2.25 -11.83
CA LEU A 91 -1.95 3.39 -11.60
C LEU A 91 -2.40 4.66 -12.32
N GLU A 92 -3.03 4.50 -13.48
CA GLU A 92 -3.61 5.62 -14.22
C GLU A 92 -4.75 6.31 -13.46
N PHE A 93 -5.46 5.53 -12.63
CA PHE A 93 -6.64 5.92 -11.88
C PHE A 93 -6.34 6.25 -10.41
N MET A 94 -5.08 6.11 -9.98
CA MET A 94 -4.67 6.37 -8.60
C MET A 94 -4.00 7.74 -8.48
N ASP A 95 -4.56 8.58 -7.61
CA ASP A 95 -3.95 9.85 -7.25
C ASP A 95 -2.65 9.64 -6.44
N HIS A 96 -1.70 10.55 -6.60
CA HIS A 96 -0.41 10.57 -5.90
C HIS A 96 0.57 9.43 -6.21
N VAL A 97 0.39 8.72 -7.33
CA VAL A 97 1.44 7.84 -7.87
C VAL A 97 2.27 8.61 -8.88
N ASP A 98 3.60 8.60 -8.73
CA ASP A 98 4.50 9.13 -9.74
C ASP A 98 4.43 8.26 -11.01
N ARG A 99 3.58 8.70 -11.96
CA ARG A 99 3.36 8.04 -13.25
C ARG A 99 4.63 7.98 -14.11
N GLN A 100 5.54 8.95 -13.95
CA GLN A 100 6.82 8.95 -14.67
C GLN A 100 7.79 7.91 -14.12
N ALA A 101 7.67 7.56 -12.84
CA ALA A 101 8.42 6.46 -12.24
C ALA A 101 7.87 5.09 -12.65
N THR A 102 6.60 5.03 -13.05
CA THR A 102 5.94 3.75 -13.31
C THR A 102 6.27 3.24 -14.69
N TRP A 103 5.82 3.73 -15.84
CA TRP A 103 6.27 3.18 -17.15
C TRP A 103 5.63 3.95 -18.30
N ALA A 104 6.31 4.02 -19.45
CA ALA A 104 5.71 4.58 -20.66
C ALA A 104 4.76 3.53 -21.30
N PRO A 105 3.56 3.92 -21.76
CA PRO A 105 2.72 3.02 -22.56
C PRO A 105 3.45 2.66 -23.86
N VAL A 106 3.55 1.36 -24.15
CA VAL A 106 4.18 0.84 -25.37
C VAL A 106 3.09 0.24 -26.25
N ARG A 107 3.03 0.64 -27.52
CA ARG A 107 2.14 0.04 -28.51
C ARG A 107 2.51 -1.44 -28.70
N ASP A 108 1.54 -2.35 -28.59
CA ASP A 108 1.75 -3.75 -28.96
C ASP A 108 1.95 -3.83 -30.49
N PRO A 109 3.14 -4.23 -30.97
CA PRO A 109 3.40 -4.31 -32.40
C PRO A 109 2.60 -5.45 -33.09
N ASP A 110 2.10 -6.42 -32.33
CA ASP A 110 1.36 -7.58 -32.85
C ASP A 110 -0.17 -7.34 -32.89
N LEU A 111 -0.67 -6.23 -32.33
CA LEU A 111 -2.08 -5.83 -32.44
C LEU A 111 -2.25 -4.63 -33.40
N VAL A 112 -3.07 -4.82 -34.44
CA VAL A 112 -3.50 -3.77 -35.39
C VAL A 112 -4.58 -2.85 -34.79
N THR A 113 -4.68 -2.80 -33.46
CA THR A 113 -5.64 -1.96 -32.74
C THR A 113 -4.90 -0.82 -32.06
N ASP A 114 -5.50 0.37 -31.99
CA ASP A 114 -5.01 1.53 -31.22
C ASP A 114 -5.11 1.34 -29.69
N ASP A 115 -4.99 0.09 -29.24
CA ASP A 115 -5.12 -0.32 -27.85
C ASP A 115 -3.80 -0.03 -27.13
N TYR A 116 -3.69 1.17 -26.57
CA TYR A 116 -2.55 1.61 -25.75
C TYR A 116 -2.61 0.97 -24.36
N ARG A 117 -2.65 -0.36 -24.30
CA ARG A 117 -2.24 -1.01 -23.05
C ARG A 117 -0.77 -0.65 -22.88
N LEU A 118 -0.48 0.21 -21.93
CA LEU A 118 0.35 -0.16 -20.81
C LEU A 118 1.03 -1.55 -21.02
N PHE A 119 2.15 -1.57 -21.76
CA PHE A 119 3.08 -2.70 -21.96
C PHE A 119 4.50 -2.25 -21.58
N LEU A 120 5.32 -3.15 -21.00
CA LEU A 120 6.72 -2.82 -20.71
C LEU A 120 7.54 -2.77 -22.03
N ASN A 121 8.69 -2.08 -22.06
CA ASN A 121 9.59 -2.02 -23.23
C ASN A 121 10.76 -3.03 -23.18
N ALA A 122 11.13 -3.57 -22.01
CA ALA A 122 11.90 -4.81 -21.82
C ALA A 122 11.25 -5.81 -20.80
N ASP A 123 11.80 -7.02 -20.58
CA ASP A 123 11.36 -7.94 -19.50
C ASP A 123 11.35 -7.21 -18.14
N PHE A 124 10.51 -7.61 -17.17
CA PHE A 124 10.46 -6.94 -15.87
C PHE A 124 11.78 -7.06 -15.08
N ARG A 125 12.61 -8.05 -15.40
CA ARG A 125 13.99 -8.25 -14.90
C ARG A 125 15.03 -7.42 -15.64
N SER A 126 14.66 -6.81 -16.76
CA SER A 126 15.58 -5.97 -17.52
C SER A 126 15.99 -4.74 -16.70
N PRO A 127 17.26 -4.31 -16.77
CA PRO A 127 17.71 -3.07 -16.14
C PRO A 127 16.86 -1.85 -16.50
N VAL A 128 16.30 -1.82 -17.72
CA VAL A 128 15.44 -0.72 -18.21
C VAL A 128 14.19 -0.54 -17.34
N ASN A 129 13.64 -1.61 -16.78
CA ASN A 129 12.44 -1.57 -15.95
C ASN A 129 12.73 -1.60 -14.45
N GLN A 130 13.99 -1.64 -14.03
CA GLN A 130 14.34 -1.82 -12.62
C GLN A 130 13.76 -0.71 -11.74
N LYS A 131 13.74 0.53 -12.22
CA LYS A 131 13.14 1.67 -11.49
C LYS A 131 11.63 1.43 -11.29
N ALA A 132 10.93 1.06 -12.35
CA ALA A 132 9.50 0.78 -12.32
C ALA A 132 9.15 -0.38 -11.38
N THR A 133 9.88 -1.49 -11.48
CA THR A 133 9.58 -2.73 -10.75
C THR A 133 9.96 -2.67 -9.28
N THR A 134 10.84 -1.74 -8.88
CA THR A 134 11.24 -1.54 -7.47
C THR A 134 10.53 -0.39 -6.79
N THR A 135 9.79 0.44 -7.54
CA THR A 135 9.07 1.59 -6.98
C THR A 135 7.98 1.11 -6.02
N LYS A 136 8.00 1.66 -4.80
CA LYS A 136 6.99 1.37 -3.79
C LYS A 136 5.78 2.28 -3.96
N ILE A 137 4.60 1.67 -3.96
CA ILE A 137 3.33 2.37 -4.00
C ILE A 137 2.65 2.13 -2.67
N SER A 138 2.51 3.17 -1.85
CA SER A 138 2.03 3.07 -0.46
C SER A 138 0.61 2.52 -0.39
N GLN A 139 -0.22 2.81 -1.39
CA GLN A 139 -1.59 2.31 -1.50
C GLN A 139 -1.65 0.78 -1.67
N TYR A 140 -0.58 0.15 -2.17
CA TYR A 140 -0.50 -1.31 -2.29
C TYR A 140 0.11 -1.99 -1.06
N LEU A 141 0.55 -1.21 -0.08
CA LEU A 141 1.14 -1.69 1.16
C LEU A 141 0.16 -1.51 2.30
N CYS A 142 -0.02 -2.55 3.09
CA CYS A 142 -0.84 -2.48 4.29
C CYS A 142 0.09 -2.34 5.50
N PRO A 143 0.09 -1.20 6.21
CA PRO A 143 0.96 -1.03 7.35
C PRO A 143 0.71 -2.05 8.45
N SER A 144 -0.46 -2.70 8.57
CA SER A 144 -0.69 -3.77 9.56
C SER A 144 0.02 -5.10 9.24
N VAL A 145 0.64 -5.25 8.06
CA VAL A 145 1.38 -6.48 7.71
C VAL A 145 2.77 -6.43 8.33
N SER A 146 3.16 -7.50 9.03
CA SER A 146 4.44 -7.63 9.77
C SER A 146 5.69 -7.79 8.88
N ARG A 147 5.59 -7.62 7.55
CA ARG A 147 6.65 -7.95 6.57
C ARG A 147 7.86 -7.01 6.60
N GLU A 148 7.98 -6.13 7.60
CA GLU A 148 9.11 -5.23 7.76
C GLU A 148 10.44 -5.93 8.08
N GLU A 149 10.45 -7.22 8.43
CA GLU A 149 11.68 -7.80 9.01
C GLU A 149 12.62 -8.57 8.08
N SER A 150 12.18 -9.10 6.92
CA SER A 150 13.11 -9.77 5.99
C SER A 150 13.31 -9.03 4.66
N SER A 151 12.24 -8.49 4.04
CA SER A 151 12.34 -7.94 2.67
C SER A 151 12.03 -6.45 2.52
N ARG A 152 11.77 -5.71 3.61
CA ARG A 152 11.40 -4.27 3.56
C ARG A 152 12.22 -3.47 4.58
N ARG A 153 13.47 -3.14 4.27
CA ARG A 153 14.37 -2.39 5.18
C ARG A 153 14.77 -1.04 4.58
N ASN A 154 14.58 0.06 5.31
CA ASN A 154 15.04 1.42 4.94
C ASN A 154 14.63 1.86 3.52
N ASP A 155 13.37 1.65 3.15
CA ASP A 155 12.90 1.88 1.78
C ASP A 155 13.54 1.05 0.65
N VAL A 156 14.42 0.10 1.00
CA VAL A 156 15.04 -0.84 0.09
C VAL A 156 14.44 -2.24 0.27
N ILE A 157 14.19 -2.93 -0.84
CA ILE A 157 13.76 -4.33 -0.84
C ILE A 157 15.03 -5.17 -0.79
N THR A 158 15.59 -5.33 0.40
CA THR A 158 16.75 -6.19 0.65
C THR A 158 16.29 -7.53 1.16
N GLU A 159 15.74 -8.33 0.27
CA GLU A 159 16.13 -9.73 0.13
C GLU A 159 15.51 -10.21 -1.17
N LEU A 160 16.20 -11.16 -1.80
CA LEU A 160 15.71 -11.92 -2.93
C LEU A 160 14.47 -12.70 -2.46
N GLY A 161 13.33 -12.02 -2.28
CA GLY A 161 12.04 -12.67 -2.30
C GLY A 161 12.03 -13.46 -3.60
N GLU A 162 11.70 -14.75 -3.52
CA GLU A 162 12.00 -15.78 -4.53
C GLU A 162 11.49 -15.50 -5.96
N PHE A 163 10.88 -14.34 -6.21
CA PHE A 163 10.61 -13.82 -7.53
C PHE A 163 11.16 -12.37 -7.70
N TYR A 164 12.40 -12.29 -8.19
CA TYR A 164 12.91 -11.24 -9.09
C TYR A 164 12.92 -9.75 -8.66
N ARG A 165 13.39 -9.37 -7.47
CA ARG A 165 13.67 -7.95 -7.12
C ARG A 165 12.48 -6.99 -7.38
N MET A 166 11.24 -7.45 -7.24
CA MET A 166 10.03 -6.66 -7.48
C MET A 166 9.45 -6.07 -6.18
N ALA A 167 8.78 -4.92 -6.30
CA ALA A 167 7.99 -4.31 -5.24
C ALA A 167 6.89 -5.24 -4.77
N CYS A 168 6.89 -5.55 -3.47
CA CYS A 168 5.88 -6.40 -2.86
C CYS A 168 4.55 -5.64 -2.70
N ILE A 169 3.44 -6.30 -3.00
CA ILE A 169 2.07 -5.80 -2.80
C ILE A 169 1.40 -6.67 -1.72
N ASP A 170 0.68 -6.04 -0.79
CA ASP A 170 -0.04 -6.74 0.30
C ASP A 170 -1.52 -7.01 -0.04
N HIS A 171 -2.03 -6.35 -1.07
CA HIS A 171 -3.38 -6.52 -1.57
C HIS A 171 -3.36 -7.33 -2.86
N SER A 172 -3.47 -8.66 -2.78
CA SER A 172 -3.49 -9.51 -3.99
C SER A 172 -4.84 -9.44 -4.68
N GLY A 173 -4.82 -9.35 -6.02
CA GLY A 173 -6.01 -9.53 -6.84
C GLY A 173 -6.50 -10.98 -6.79
N ASN A 174 -7.79 -11.18 -7.03
CA ASN A 174 -8.33 -12.51 -7.28
C ASN A 174 -7.78 -13.01 -8.63
N ALA A 175 -7.10 -14.16 -8.64
CA ALA A 175 -6.52 -14.74 -9.85
C ALA A 175 -7.56 -15.26 -10.85
N GLY A 176 -8.85 -15.09 -10.55
CA GLY A 176 -9.93 -15.74 -11.27
C GLY A 176 -9.95 -17.22 -10.94
N VAL A 177 -10.73 -17.98 -11.70
CA VAL A 177 -10.89 -19.39 -11.41
C VAL A 177 -10.00 -20.24 -12.31
N ASN A 178 -9.41 -21.27 -11.73
CA ASN A 178 -8.57 -22.21 -12.43
C ASN A 178 -9.44 -23.16 -13.29
N PRO A 179 -9.34 -23.13 -14.62
CA PRO A 179 -10.13 -24.02 -15.48
C PRO A 179 -9.79 -25.50 -15.28
N ASN A 180 -8.68 -25.82 -14.62
CA ASN A 180 -8.25 -27.18 -14.32
C ASN A 180 -8.75 -27.68 -12.94
N GLU A 181 -9.49 -26.88 -12.18
CA GLU A 181 -10.12 -27.34 -10.93
C GLU A 181 -11.38 -28.16 -11.22
N THR A 182 -11.44 -29.36 -10.64
CA THR A 182 -12.51 -30.36 -10.85
C THR A 182 -13.91 -29.87 -10.47
N ASN A 183 -14.00 -28.84 -9.62
CA ASN A 183 -15.26 -28.26 -9.11
C ASN A 183 -15.65 -26.94 -9.80
N TYR A 184 -15.00 -26.57 -10.91
CA TYR A 184 -15.28 -25.32 -11.63
C TYR A 184 -16.38 -25.47 -12.69
N ARG A 185 -17.58 -25.77 -12.21
CA ARG A 185 -18.79 -25.79 -13.02
C ARG A 185 -19.82 -24.87 -12.36
N ASP A 186 -20.61 -24.16 -13.15
CA ASP A 186 -21.77 -23.44 -12.65
C ASP A 186 -22.78 -24.41 -11.99
N HIS A 187 -23.85 -23.87 -11.41
CA HIS A 187 -24.92 -24.68 -10.81
C HIS A 187 -25.63 -25.62 -11.81
N ARG A 188 -25.29 -25.56 -13.10
CA ARG A 188 -25.80 -26.39 -14.20
C ARG A 188 -24.72 -27.33 -14.76
N GLY A 189 -23.52 -27.36 -14.20
CA GLY A 189 -22.45 -28.24 -14.67
C GLY A 189 -21.62 -27.68 -15.84
N HIS A 190 -21.78 -26.42 -16.25
CA HIS A 190 -21.02 -25.81 -17.34
C HIS A 190 -19.77 -25.10 -16.82
N SER A 191 -18.63 -25.25 -17.51
CA SER A 191 -17.45 -24.43 -17.26
C SER A 191 -17.76 -22.98 -17.62
N TYR A 192 -17.38 -22.03 -16.76
CA TYR A 192 -17.54 -20.62 -17.09
C TYR A 192 -16.67 -20.27 -18.31
N PRO A 193 -17.19 -19.46 -19.26
CA PRO A 193 -16.47 -19.12 -20.48
C PRO A 193 -15.20 -18.36 -20.13
N ALA A 194 -14.04 -18.95 -20.43
CA ALA A 194 -12.75 -18.30 -20.37
C ALA A 194 -12.60 -17.35 -21.57
N ASN A 195 -13.35 -16.25 -21.57
CA ASN A 195 -13.12 -15.17 -22.52
C ASN A 195 -12.05 -14.23 -21.94
N THR A 196 -10.79 -14.59 -22.18
CA THR A 196 -9.63 -13.70 -22.06
C THR A 196 -9.25 -13.13 -23.42
#